data_AF-A0A7W7PYA7-F1
#
_entry.id   AF-A0A7W7PYA7-F1
#
_cell.length_a   1.000
_cell.length_b   1.000
_cell.length_c   1.000
_cell.angle_alpha   90.00
_cell.angle_beta   90.00
_cell.angle_gamma   90.00
#
_symmetry.space_group_name_H-M   'P 1'
#
loop_
_entity.id
_entity.type
_entity.pdbx_description
1 polymer ?
#
loop_
_entity_poly.entity_id
_entity_poly.type
_entity_poly.pdbx_seq_one_letter_code
_entity_poly.pdbx_strand_id
1 'polypeptide(L)'
;MARVRRHRPSALLPLIARASATYSWESSWLQSPYRKYTPWALADAARVSLACGNEYRKDASDADLLQILDMYVRLEDHFLRDTDEDALGRWLLRASGEQMTYQEPVFQDLARAAAMLTQTSGTRPARCLRPGWEEELLGASLSHYVGIAQLLWASAISCAGRFDPDSLTAPGAKRICAEIPAATIMSVTEKHFVTDTAAFRQANDRARMTTDPLLRRYEYNPLRGTPLVEGYGPGLLAPVSQLIPAKASPLGIYYTGVARFGNAFAQDLGDLFEAYVGRQLGLLPDATVHPEIVYGRGNALSVDWIVVTEELVLLVEVKSVRPTAHLRLASEQRVDEVKRMLGRAYEQIDNTAALIAGGQKEFAGVPTDRPVHGLIVTMEPFHIVNAPVQRPQLPATTVPVTVCSISELENMVTITDAPVGRLLLERAADPQRSTYALREALSGHTHARNAVLDAGWDSYPWRHAAAGQVPSGPAGAAL
;
A
#
# COMPACT_ATOMS: atom_id res chain seq x y z
N MET A 1 -20.30 17.02 2.85
CA MET A 1 -20.22 17.82 1.60
C MET A 1 -20.67 19.28 1.74
N ALA A 2 -21.90 19.57 2.18
CA ALA A 2 -22.45 20.94 2.20
C ALA A 2 -21.55 21.96 2.94
N ARG A 3 -20.93 21.56 4.06
CA ARG A 3 -20.02 22.42 4.83
C ARG A 3 -18.77 22.82 4.03
N VAL A 4 -18.10 21.87 3.38
CA VAL A 4 -16.91 22.11 2.54
C VAL A 4 -17.25 23.11 1.44
N ARG A 5 -18.38 22.94 0.75
CA ARG A 5 -18.82 23.78 -0.39
C ARG A 5 -19.17 25.22 0.00
N ARG A 6 -19.19 25.56 1.29
CA ARG A 6 -19.36 26.95 1.75
C ARG A 6 -18.11 27.79 1.49
N HIS A 7 -16.96 27.16 1.29
CA HIS A 7 -15.68 27.83 1.16
C HIS A 7 -15.12 27.70 -0.25
N ARG A 8 -14.39 28.73 -0.71
CA ARG A 8 -13.73 28.69 -2.01
C ARG A 8 -12.51 27.75 -1.95
N PRO A 9 -12.28 26.90 -2.98
CA PRO A 9 -11.14 25.99 -2.99
C PRO A 9 -9.79 26.69 -2.78
N SER A 10 -9.57 27.86 -3.39
CA SER A 10 -8.35 28.68 -3.20
C SER A 10 -8.05 29.09 -1.75
N ALA A 11 -9.06 29.16 -0.88
CA ALA A 11 -8.87 29.44 0.54
C ALA A 11 -8.79 28.16 1.38
N LEU A 12 -9.56 27.13 1.05
CA LEU A 12 -9.66 25.91 1.86
C LEU A 12 -8.51 24.92 1.59
N LEU A 13 -8.14 24.69 0.33
CA LEU A 13 -7.10 23.71 -0.01
C LEU A 13 -5.74 24.04 0.61
N PRO A 14 -5.27 25.30 0.63
CA PRO A 14 -4.03 25.63 1.34
C PRO A 14 -4.06 25.34 2.84
N LEU A 15 -5.23 25.49 3.51
CA LEU A 15 -5.37 25.13 4.92
C LEU A 15 -5.27 23.61 5.12
N ILE A 16 -5.92 22.85 4.23
CA ILE A 16 -5.86 21.38 4.26
C ILE A 16 -4.41 20.91 4.04
N ALA A 17 -3.72 21.47 3.04
CA ALA A 17 -2.33 21.14 2.71
C ALA A 17 -1.39 21.45 3.88
N ARG A 18 -1.52 22.64 4.50
CA ARG A 18 -0.75 23.01 5.68
C ARG A 18 -1.01 22.05 6.85
N ALA A 19 -2.27 21.73 7.12
CA ALA A 19 -2.62 20.80 8.18
C ALA A 19 -2.08 19.39 7.91
N SER A 20 -2.16 18.90 6.66
CA SER A 20 -1.56 17.63 6.26
C SER A 20 -0.04 17.61 6.46
N ALA A 21 0.66 18.70 6.16
CA ALA A 21 2.10 18.82 6.37
C ALA A 21 2.45 18.81 7.88
N THR A 22 1.71 19.57 8.71
CA THR A 22 1.87 19.60 10.16
C THR A 22 1.63 18.24 10.80
N TYR A 23 0.59 17.53 10.37
CA TYR A 23 0.22 16.21 10.88
C TYR A 23 0.57 15.12 9.85
N SER A 24 1.82 15.10 9.39
CA SER A 24 2.29 14.24 8.29
C SER A 24 2.59 12.80 8.72
N TRP A 25 2.82 12.58 10.00
CA TRP A 25 3.21 11.29 10.58
C TRP A 25 2.14 10.71 11.49
N GLU A 26 2.13 9.39 11.66
CA GLU A 26 1.16 8.72 12.53
C GLU A 26 1.15 9.23 13.96
N SER A 27 2.35 9.35 14.55
CA SER A 27 2.52 9.94 15.88
C SER A 27 1.94 11.35 15.97
N SER A 28 2.05 12.15 14.90
CA SER A 28 1.58 13.54 14.88
C SER A 28 0.06 13.65 14.71
N TRP A 29 -0.58 12.87 13.83
CA TRP A 29 -2.03 12.96 13.64
C TRP A 29 -2.82 12.34 14.79
N LEU A 30 -2.28 11.31 15.45
CA LEU A 30 -2.87 10.71 16.67
C LEU A 30 -2.84 11.68 17.85
N GLN A 31 -1.93 12.66 17.81
CA GLN A 31 -1.80 13.74 18.80
C GLN A 31 -2.42 15.07 18.32
N SER A 32 -3.03 15.09 17.13
CA SER A 32 -3.64 16.31 16.60
C SER A 32 -4.80 16.81 17.49
N PRO A 33 -5.16 18.10 17.41
CA PRO A 33 -6.25 18.66 18.21
C PRO A 33 -7.54 17.84 18.07
N TYR A 34 -8.02 17.31 19.20
CA TYR A 34 -9.18 16.43 19.29
C TYR A 34 -9.09 15.16 18.42
N ARG A 35 -7.90 14.79 17.94
CA ARG A 35 -7.62 13.67 17.03
C ARG A 35 -8.39 13.73 15.70
N LYS A 36 -8.60 14.94 15.16
CA LYS A 36 -9.44 15.17 13.97
C LYS A 36 -8.67 15.36 12.67
N TYR A 37 -7.37 15.70 12.73
CA TYR A 37 -6.57 15.96 11.53
C TYR A 37 -5.97 14.67 10.96
N THR A 38 -6.84 13.71 10.68
CA THR A 38 -6.43 12.44 10.10
C THR A 38 -6.30 12.56 8.58
N PRO A 39 -5.37 11.82 7.95
CA PRO A 39 -5.11 11.96 6.52
C PRO A 39 -6.33 11.58 5.65
N TRP A 40 -7.15 10.61 6.07
CA TRP A 40 -8.37 10.25 5.35
C TRP A 40 -9.45 11.34 5.40
N ALA A 41 -9.61 12.03 6.55
CA ALA A 41 -10.58 13.11 6.69
C ALA A 41 -10.14 14.35 5.88
N LEU A 42 -8.84 14.67 5.88
CA LEU A 42 -8.25 15.71 5.04
C LEU A 42 -8.40 15.38 3.56
N ALA A 43 -8.15 14.12 3.16
CA ALA A 43 -8.31 13.67 1.78
C ALA A 43 -9.75 13.78 1.30
N ASP A 44 -10.73 13.47 2.15
CA ASP A 44 -12.14 13.63 1.81
C ASP A 44 -12.53 15.10 1.67
N ALA A 45 -12.09 15.96 2.59
CA ALA A 45 -12.31 17.40 2.52
C ALA A 45 -11.69 18.00 1.24
N ALA A 46 -10.47 17.60 0.90
CA ALA A 46 -9.79 18.02 -0.33
C ALA A 46 -10.55 17.55 -1.59
N ARG A 47 -10.95 16.27 -1.64
CA ARG A 47 -11.72 15.70 -2.75
C ARG A 47 -13.02 16.47 -2.97
N VAL A 48 -13.77 16.75 -1.91
CA VAL A 48 -15.03 17.50 -2.01
C VAL A 48 -14.78 18.95 -2.44
N SER A 49 -13.71 19.58 -1.97
CA SER A 49 -13.34 20.94 -2.36
C SER A 49 -13.02 21.02 -3.86
N LEU A 50 -12.21 20.10 -4.37
CA LEU A 50 -11.83 20.04 -5.79
C LEU A 50 -13.01 19.64 -6.70
N ALA A 51 -13.73 18.58 -6.33
CA ALA A 51 -14.81 18.04 -7.16
C ALA A 51 -16.07 18.93 -7.18
N CYS A 52 -16.42 19.55 -6.05
CA CYS A 52 -17.72 20.22 -5.88
C CYS A 52 -17.63 21.68 -5.43
N GLY A 53 -16.41 22.20 -5.19
CA GLY A 53 -16.18 23.58 -4.79
C GLY A 53 -16.25 24.56 -5.95
N ASN A 54 -16.31 25.84 -5.60
CA ASN A 54 -16.43 26.94 -6.55
C ASN A 54 -15.80 28.21 -5.94
N GLU A 55 -15.14 29.03 -6.75
CA GLU A 55 -14.37 30.20 -6.28
C GLU A 55 -15.23 31.36 -5.77
N TYR A 56 -16.53 31.42 -6.13
CA TYR A 56 -17.48 32.44 -5.66
C TYR A 56 -18.03 32.17 -4.24
N ARG A 57 -17.21 31.59 -3.36
CA ARG A 57 -17.58 31.21 -1.98
C ARG A 57 -16.73 31.98 -0.98
N LYS A 58 -17.09 31.93 0.31
CA LYS A 58 -16.36 32.66 1.36
C LYS A 58 -14.99 32.04 1.65
N ASP A 59 -14.12 32.80 2.31
CA ASP A 59 -12.87 32.28 2.84
C ASP A 59 -13.09 31.24 3.94
N ALA A 60 -12.12 30.33 4.07
CA ALA A 60 -12.03 29.38 5.16
C ALA A 60 -11.02 29.85 6.19
N SER A 61 -11.27 29.51 7.45
CA SER A 61 -10.34 29.66 8.57
C SER A 61 -9.92 28.29 9.11
N ASP A 62 -8.89 28.22 9.96
CA ASP A 62 -8.52 26.98 10.66
C ASP A 62 -9.69 26.43 11.51
N ALA A 63 -10.51 27.32 12.08
CA ALA A 63 -11.71 26.93 12.81
C ALA A 63 -12.78 26.29 11.89
N ASP A 64 -12.93 26.78 10.66
CA ASP A 64 -13.82 26.15 9.68
C ASP A 64 -13.31 24.78 9.24
N LEU A 65 -12.00 24.63 9.05
CA LEU A 65 -11.40 23.33 8.75
C LEU A 65 -11.63 22.34 9.89
N LEU A 66 -11.37 22.73 11.14
CA LEU A 66 -11.65 21.88 12.30
C LEU A 66 -13.13 21.47 12.39
N GLN A 67 -14.06 22.38 12.08
CA GLN A 67 -15.50 22.05 12.04
C GLN A 67 -15.83 21.08 10.89
N ILE A 68 -15.21 21.21 9.73
CA ILE A 68 -15.36 20.25 8.62
C ILE A 68 -14.91 18.85 9.07
N LEU A 69 -13.75 18.76 9.73
CA LEU A 69 -13.20 17.49 10.21
C LEU A 69 -14.01 16.92 11.38
N ASP A 70 -14.53 17.76 12.27
CA ASP A 70 -15.47 17.32 13.33
C ASP A 70 -16.74 16.71 12.74
N MET A 71 -17.31 17.35 11.70
CA MET A 71 -18.47 16.80 11.01
C MET A 71 -18.14 15.48 10.32
N TYR A 72 -16.92 15.32 9.77
CA TYR A 72 -16.48 14.07 9.17
C TYR A 72 -16.48 12.92 10.18
N VAL A 73 -15.93 13.13 11.38
CA VAL A 73 -15.86 12.10 12.42
C VAL A 73 -17.26 11.69 12.91
N ARG A 74 -18.23 12.61 12.86
CA ARG A 74 -19.63 12.35 13.21
C ARG A 74 -20.45 11.70 12.10
N LEU A 75 -19.87 11.43 10.93
CA LEU A 75 -20.57 10.72 9.87
C LEU A 75 -20.78 9.25 10.28
N GLU A 76 -21.98 8.97 10.76
CA GLU A 76 -22.43 7.62 11.08
C GLU A 76 -22.57 6.78 9.81
N ASP A 77 -22.12 5.52 9.89
CA ASP A 77 -22.45 4.53 8.90
C ASP A 77 -23.87 4.02 9.18
N HIS A 78 -24.83 4.50 8.39
CA HIS A 78 -26.24 4.21 8.63
C HIS A 78 -26.57 2.72 8.42
N PHE A 79 -25.71 1.97 7.71
CA PHE A 79 -25.89 0.54 7.51
C PHE A 79 -25.59 -0.27 8.79
N LEU A 80 -24.91 0.31 9.79
CA LEU A 80 -24.73 -0.34 11.10
C LEU A 80 -26.02 -0.41 11.93
N ARG A 81 -27.05 0.37 11.59
CA ARG A 81 -28.34 0.35 12.29
C ARG A 81 -29.32 -0.69 11.73
N ASP A 82 -28.94 -1.32 10.61
CA ASP A 82 -29.76 -2.36 10.00
C ASP A 82 -29.68 -3.65 10.84
N THR A 83 -30.74 -4.46 10.83
CA THR A 83 -30.74 -5.77 11.52
C THR A 83 -29.97 -6.84 10.72
N ASP A 84 -29.21 -6.43 9.69
CA ASP A 84 -28.37 -7.29 8.88
C ASP A 84 -27.19 -7.82 9.71
N GLU A 85 -27.11 -9.15 9.86
CA GLU A 85 -26.00 -9.82 10.55
C GLU A 85 -24.63 -9.50 9.92
N ASP A 86 -24.60 -9.09 8.64
CA ASP A 86 -23.38 -8.70 7.91
C ASP A 86 -23.07 -7.20 7.98
N ALA A 87 -23.92 -6.38 8.62
CA ALA A 87 -23.73 -4.93 8.71
C ALA A 87 -22.34 -4.53 9.26
N LEU A 88 -21.89 -5.22 10.31
CA LEU A 88 -20.59 -5.00 10.92
C LEU A 88 -19.44 -5.32 9.93
N GLY A 89 -19.55 -6.43 9.20
CA GLY A 89 -18.54 -6.83 8.21
C GLY A 89 -18.41 -5.81 7.08
N ARG A 90 -19.54 -5.30 6.58
CA ARG A 90 -19.54 -4.25 5.55
C ARG A 90 -18.95 -2.94 6.03
N TRP A 91 -19.28 -2.52 7.25
CA TRP A 91 -18.68 -1.33 7.85
C TRP A 91 -17.17 -1.49 8.03
N LEU A 92 -16.71 -2.63 8.53
CA LEU A 92 -15.28 -2.91 8.71
C LEU A 92 -14.51 -2.86 7.38
N LEU A 93 -15.09 -3.38 6.28
CA LEU A 93 -14.48 -3.30 4.94
C LEU A 93 -14.32 -1.84 4.49
N ARG A 94 -15.35 -1.03 4.67
CA ARG A 94 -15.33 0.40 4.32
C ARG A 94 -14.34 1.18 5.17
N ALA A 95 -14.39 0.99 6.48
CA ALA A 95 -13.52 1.67 7.44
C ALA A 95 -12.04 1.31 7.21
N SER A 96 -11.73 0.02 7.04
CA SER A 96 -10.37 -0.43 6.78
C SER A 96 -9.83 0.09 5.45
N GLY A 97 -10.60 -0.01 4.36
CA GLY A 97 -10.20 0.48 3.04
C GLY A 97 -10.01 2.01 2.96
N GLU A 98 -10.61 2.77 3.87
CA GLU A 98 -10.45 4.21 3.98
C GLU A 98 -9.27 4.60 4.88
N GLN A 99 -9.15 4.01 6.05
CA GLN A 99 -8.24 4.48 7.10
C GLN A 99 -6.90 3.77 7.10
N MET A 100 -6.90 2.44 6.96
CA MET A 100 -5.70 1.63 7.19
C MET A 100 -4.68 1.76 6.06
N THR A 101 -5.10 2.15 4.85
CA THR A 101 -4.17 2.47 3.75
C THR A 101 -3.16 3.58 4.11
N TYR A 102 -3.48 4.46 5.06
CA TYR A 102 -2.56 5.53 5.51
C TYR A 102 -1.59 5.09 6.62
N GLN A 103 -1.73 3.86 7.11
CA GLN A 103 -0.92 3.30 8.20
C GLN A 103 0.14 2.32 7.66
N GLU A 104 0.23 2.18 6.33
CA GLU A 104 1.31 1.41 5.72
C GLU A 104 2.63 2.18 5.78
N PRO A 105 3.73 1.50 6.09
CA PRO A 105 4.96 2.19 6.42
C PRO A 105 5.72 2.59 5.15
N VAL A 106 5.80 3.91 4.94
CA VAL A 106 6.30 4.53 3.70
C VAL A 106 7.69 4.05 3.30
N PHE A 107 8.59 3.86 4.28
CA PHE A 107 9.94 3.40 4.01
C PHE A 107 9.95 2.04 3.30
N GLN A 108 9.19 1.07 3.82
CA GLN A 108 9.08 -0.26 3.23
C GLN A 108 8.50 -0.18 1.83
N ASP A 109 7.48 0.65 1.58
CA ASP A 109 6.88 0.81 0.26
C ASP A 109 7.89 1.31 -0.79
N LEU A 110 8.69 2.31 -0.44
CA LEU A 110 9.70 2.85 -1.35
C LEU A 110 10.87 1.90 -1.53
N ALA A 111 11.34 1.24 -0.46
CA ALA A 111 12.39 0.23 -0.55
C ALA A 111 11.95 -0.98 -1.40
N ARG A 112 10.69 -1.42 -1.22
CA ARG A 112 10.08 -2.53 -1.95
C ARG A 112 9.98 -2.26 -3.44
N ALA A 113 9.78 -1.01 -3.86
CA ALA A 113 9.78 -0.65 -5.28
C ALA A 113 11.08 -1.10 -5.96
N ALA A 114 12.24 -0.69 -5.45
CA ALA A 114 13.54 -1.14 -5.99
C ALA A 114 13.79 -2.64 -5.75
N ALA A 115 13.53 -3.12 -4.54
CA ALA A 115 13.78 -4.52 -4.19
C ALA A 115 13.00 -5.47 -5.12
N MET A 116 11.74 -5.18 -5.43
CA MET A 116 10.90 -6.02 -6.28
C MET A 116 11.12 -5.77 -7.78
N LEU A 117 11.18 -4.51 -8.22
CA LEU A 117 11.15 -4.19 -9.66
C LEU A 117 12.53 -4.18 -10.33
N THR A 118 13.61 -4.01 -9.55
CA THR A 118 14.97 -3.91 -10.10
C THR A 118 15.86 -5.05 -9.63
N GLN A 119 15.67 -5.54 -8.41
CA GLN A 119 16.57 -6.53 -7.80
C GLN A 119 16.03 -7.96 -7.81
N THR A 120 14.75 -8.15 -8.15
CA THR A 120 14.16 -9.48 -8.31
C THR A 120 14.14 -9.85 -9.79
N SER A 121 14.55 -11.07 -10.10
CA SER A 121 14.34 -11.66 -11.43
C SER A 121 13.10 -12.56 -11.39
N GLY A 122 12.20 -12.34 -12.34
CA GLY A 122 11.02 -13.19 -12.53
C GLY A 122 11.40 -14.60 -13.02
N THR A 123 10.45 -15.53 -12.95
CA THR A 123 10.64 -16.90 -13.46
C THR A 123 10.35 -17.01 -14.95
N ARG A 124 9.61 -16.04 -15.50
CA ARG A 124 9.16 -16.04 -16.89
C ARG A 124 9.78 -14.88 -17.66
N PRO A 125 9.99 -15.02 -18.99
CA PRO A 125 10.43 -13.89 -19.81
C PRO A 125 9.43 -12.73 -19.75
N ALA A 126 9.90 -11.55 -19.31
CA ALA A 126 9.06 -10.36 -19.19
C ALA A 126 8.57 -9.86 -20.56
N ARG A 127 7.29 -9.50 -20.63
CA ARG A 127 6.63 -9.03 -21.86
C ARG A 127 6.77 -7.52 -22.06
N CYS A 128 6.67 -6.75 -20.99
CA CYS A 128 6.74 -5.30 -20.95
C CYS A 128 7.75 -4.77 -19.91
N LEU A 129 8.00 -5.48 -18.80
CA LEU A 129 9.08 -5.16 -17.84
C LEU A 129 10.46 -5.60 -18.38
N ARG A 130 10.82 -5.11 -19.57
CA ARG A 130 12.09 -5.37 -20.26
C ARG A 130 13.05 -4.21 -20.03
N PRO A 131 14.37 -4.36 -20.21
CA PRO A 131 15.32 -3.26 -20.03
C PRO A 131 14.85 -1.97 -20.72
N GLY A 132 14.75 -0.87 -19.98
CA GLY A 132 14.25 0.43 -20.46
C GLY A 132 12.74 0.67 -20.26
N TRP A 133 12.02 -0.23 -19.61
CA TRP A 133 10.59 -0.06 -19.32
C TRP A 133 10.33 1.14 -18.40
N GLU A 134 11.29 1.46 -17.52
CA GLU A 134 11.24 2.58 -16.59
C GLU A 134 11.18 3.90 -17.35
N GLU A 135 12.09 4.12 -18.30
CA GLU A 135 12.13 5.33 -19.11
C GLU A 135 10.87 5.45 -19.98
N GLU A 136 10.38 4.35 -20.55
CA GLU A 136 9.14 4.35 -21.34
C GLU A 136 7.92 4.72 -20.48
N LEU A 137 7.80 4.13 -19.30
CA LEU A 137 6.63 4.30 -18.44
C LEU A 137 6.68 5.60 -17.64
N LEU A 138 7.77 5.78 -16.89
CA LEU A 138 7.97 6.79 -15.85
C LEU A 138 8.66 8.06 -16.40
N GLY A 139 9.28 7.98 -17.58
CA GLY A 139 10.07 9.09 -18.15
C GLY A 139 11.44 9.27 -17.49
N ALA A 140 11.83 8.36 -16.61
CA ALA A 140 13.11 8.32 -15.91
C ALA A 140 13.35 6.91 -15.36
N SER A 141 14.55 6.64 -14.84
CA SER A 141 14.82 5.40 -14.11
C SER A 141 13.88 5.28 -12.89
N LEU A 142 13.64 4.04 -12.44
CA LEU A 142 12.84 3.79 -11.24
C LEU A 142 13.40 4.54 -10.02
N SER A 143 14.73 4.54 -9.88
CA SER A 143 15.41 5.29 -8.82
C SER A 143 15.08 6.78 -8.90
N HIS A 144 15.18 7.42 -10.08
CA HIS A 144 14.83 8.83 -10.19
C HIS A 144 13.35 9.09 -9.89
N TYR A 145 12.44 8.23 -10.35
CA TYR A 145 11.01 8.36 -10.08
C TYR A 145 10.69 8.30 -8.57
N VAL A 146 11.30 7.37 -7.84
CA VAL A 146 11.18 7.26 -6.38
C VAL A 146 11.81 8.46 -5.68
N GLY A 147 12.98 8.90 -6.13
CA GLY A 147 13.68 10.07 -5.58
C GLY A 147 12.88 11.36 -5.75
N ILE A 148 12.22 11.53 -6.89
CA ILE A 148 11.31 12.65 -7.17
C ILE A 148 10.11 12.59 -6.22
N ALA A 149 9.48 11.43 -6.03
CA ALA A 149 8.39 11.29 -5.05
C ALA A 149 8.83 11.66 -3.63
N GLN A 150 10.03 11.24 -3.21
CA GLN A 150 10.60 11.58 -1.91
C GLN A 150 10.88 13.08 -1.79
N LEU A 151 11.44 13.71 -2.83
CA LEU A 151 11.66 15.15 -2.90
C LEU A 151 10.35 15.94 -2.76
N LEU A 152 9.35 15.56 -3.55
CA LEU A 152 8.03 16.20 -3.53
C LEU A 152 7.38 16.06 -2.14
N TRP A 153 7.49 14.88 -1.53
CA TRP A 153 6.96 14.64 -0.19
C TRP A 153 7.69 15.44 0.88
N ALA A 154 9.03 15.45 0.87
CA ALA A 154 9.84 16.23 1.80
C ALA A 154 9.58 17.73 1.66
N SER A 155 9.45 18.24 0.43
CA SER A 155 9.07 19.62 0.16
C SER A 155 7.68 19.92 0.70
N ALA A 156 6.69 19.06 0.41
CA ALA A 156 5.33 19.25 0.90
C ALA A 156 5.28 19.31 2.43
N ILE A 157 5.98 18.43 3.14
CA ILE A 157 6.02 18.47 4.60
C ILE A 157 6.72 19.74 5.11
N SER A 158 7.83 20.12 4.48
CA SER A 158 8.66 21.24 4.96
C SER A 158 8.10 22.62 4.60
N CYS A 159 7.27 22.70 3.56
CA CYS A 159 6.79 23.96 2.99
C CYS A 159 5.26 24.06 3.02
N ALA A 160 4.64 23.69 4.16
CA ALA A 160 3.21 23.85 4.41
C ALA A 160 2.30 23.25 3.30
N GLY A 161 2.70 22.09 2.79
CA GLY A 161 2.01 21.36 1.74
C GLY A 161 2.33 21.85 0.33
N ARG A 162 3.47 22.52 0.10
CA ARG A 162 3.85 23.03 -1.23
C ARG A 162 5.14 22.44 -1.77
N PHE A 163 5.20 22.38 -3.09
CA PHE A 163 6.42 22.28 -3.86
C PHE A 163 6.52 23.49 -4.77
N ASP A 164 7.57 24.28 -4.59
CA ASP A 164 7.87 25.44 -5.43
C ASP A 164 8.95 25.05 -6.45
N PRO A 165 8.64 25.00 -7.76
CA PRO A 165 9.64 24.69 -8.79
C PRO A 165 10.88 25.58 -8.75
N ASP A 166 10.74 26.85 -8.36
CA ASP A 166 11.88 27.79 -8.30
C ASP A 166 12.91 27.37 -7.25
N SER A 167 12.50 26.57 -6.25
CA SER A 167 13.40 25.99 -5.25
C SER A 167 14.50 25.11 -5.87
N LEU A 168 14.28 24.54 -7.07
CA LEU A 168 15.28 23.76 -7.79
C LEU A 168 16.46 24.60 -8.30
N THR A 169 16.31 25.92 -8.38
CA THR A 169 17.38 26.85 -8.74
C THR A 169 18.19 27.33 -7.53
N ALA A 170 17.70 27.09 -6.31
CA ALA A 170 18.34 27.55 -5.09
C ALA A 170 19.69 26.85 -4.86
N PRO A 171 20.67 27.50 -4.20
CA PRO A 171 21.97 26.89 -3.91
C PRO A 171 21.89 25.54 -3.19
N GLY A 172 20.87 25.35 -2.32
CA GLY A 172 20.63 24.09 -1.62
C GLY A 172 20.20 22.94 -2.52
N ALA A 173 19.57 23.22 -3.67
CA ALA A 173 19.10 22.20 -4.60
C ALA A 173 20.20 21.62 -5.49
N LYS A 174 21.41 22.22 -5.51
CA LYS A 174 22.53 21.77 -6.35
C LYS A 174 22.87 20.29 -6.17
N ARG A 175 22.82 19.77 -4.93
CA ARG A 175 23.09 18.34 -4.65
C ARG A 175 22.02 17.43 -5.25
N ILE A 176 20.76 17.81 -5.10
CA ILE A 176 19.62 17.06 -5.64
C ILE A 176 19.68 17.08 -7.17
N CYS A 177 19.96 18.26 -7.75
CA CYS A 177 20.04 18.45 -9.19
C CYS A 177 21.28 17.82 -9.84
N ALA A 178 22.31 17.49 -9.06
CA ALA A 178 23.47 16.72 -9.53
C ALA A 178 23.11 15.24 -9.74
N GLU A 179 22.21 14.69 -8.92
CA GLU A 179 21.71 13.32 -9.05
C GLU A 179 20.56 13.23 -10.06
N ILE A 180 19.57 14.12 -9.96
CA ILE A 180 18.39 14.15 -10.82
C ILE A 180 18.25 15.55 -11.44
N PRO A 181 18.48 15.73 -12.75
CA PRO A 181 18.39 17.05 -13.37
C PRO A 181 17.05 17.73 -13.12
N ALA A 182 17.06 19.05 -12.85
CA ALA A 182 15.83 19.81 -12.57
C ALA A 182 14.76 19.65 -13.66
N ALA A 183 15.16 19.59 -14.94
CA ALA A 183 14.25 19.34 -16.05
C ALA A 183 13.57 17.97 -15.96
N THR A 184 14.28 16.93 -15.52
CA THR A 184 13.73 15.59 -15.29
C THR A 184 12.78 15.60 -14.09
N ILE A 185 13.15 16.26 -12.99
CA ILE A 185 12.29 16.43 -11.81
C ILE A 185 10.95 17.03 -12.24
N MET A 186 10.98 18.15 -12.98
CA MET A 186 9.78 18.85 -13.40
C MET A 186 8.94 18.02 -14.38
N SER A 187 9.57 17.45 -15.41
CA SER A 187 8.85 16.67 -16.43
C SER A 187 8.13 15.44 -15.83
N VAL A 188 8.78 14.71 -14.93
CA VAL A 188 8.17 13.57 -14.23
C VAL A 188 7.08 14.04 -13.26
N THR A 189 7.32 15.14 -12.53
CA THR A 189 6.34 15.73 -11.60
C THR A 189 5.05 16.10 -12.34
N GLU A 190 5.16 16.87 -13.42
CA GLU A 190 4.02 17.30 -14.24
C GLU A 190 3.27 16.11 -14.84
N LYS A 191 4.00 15.11 -15.36
CA LYS A 191 3.38 13.94 -16.02
C LYS A 191 2.65 13.01 -15.06
N HIS A 192 3.21 12.79 -13.87
CA HIS A 192 2.75 11.69 -12.99
C HIS A 192 2.12 12.14 -11.67
N PHE A 193 2.43 13.34 -11.19
CA PHE A 193 2.03 13.78 -9.85
C PHE A 193 1.02 14.92 -9.87
N VAL A 194 1.00 15.74 -10.93
CA VAL A 194 0.17 16.95 -11.00
C VAL A 194 -1.18 16.69 -11.69
N THR A 195 -2.22 17.38 -11.22
CA THR A 195 -3.49 17.52 -11.91
C THR A 195 -4.05 18.93 -11.74
N ASP A 196 -4.94 19.33 -12.63
CA ASP A 196 -5.72 20.56 -12.52
C ASP A 196 -7.15 20.27 -12.01
N THR A 197 -7.94 21.31 -11.79
CA THR A 197 -9.33 21.17 -11.28
C THR A 197 -10.25 20.45 -12.27
N ALA A 198 -10.09 20.65 -13.57
CA ALA A 198 -10.94 20.08 -14.61
C ALA A 198 -10.66 18.58 -14.79
N ALA A 199 -9.37 18.22 -14.93
CA ALA A 199 -8.91 16.85 -14.97
C ALA A 199 -9.28 16.08 -13.70
N PHE A 200 -9.13 16.71 -12.53
CA PHE A 200 -9.55 16.10 -11.26
C PHE A 200 -11.05 15.78 -11.24
N ARG A 201 -11.90 16.71 -11.66
CA ARG A 201 -13.36 16.50 -11.72
C ARG A 201 -13.72 15.35 -12.67
N GLN A 202 -13.11 15.30 -13.85
CA GLN A 202 -13.32 14.20 -14.79
C GLN A 202 -12.90 12.85 -14.19
N ALA A 203 -11.73 12.80 -13.55
CA ALA A 203 -11.26 11.59 -12.88
C ALA A 203 -12.18 11.17 -11.72
N ASN A 204 -12.68 12.12 -10.94
CA ASN A 204 -13.62 11.87 -9.85
C ASN A 204 -14.95 11.30 -10.37
N ASP A 205 -15.48 11.84 -11.47
CA ASP A 205 -16.74 11.37 -12.05
C ASP A 205 -16.60 9.97 -12.65
N ARG A 206 -15.46 9.67 -13.30
CA ARG A 206 -15.13 8.33 -13.79
C ARG A 206 -14.97 7.31 -12.67
N ALA A 207 -14.50 7.74 -11.51
CA ALA A 207 -14.28 6.88 -10.34
C ALA A 207 -15.56 6.61 -9.52
N ARG A 208 -16.68 7.27 -9.86
CA ARG A 208 -17.96 7.10 -9.16
C ARG A 208 -18.51 5.69 -9.37
N MET A 209 -18.82 5.01 -8.28
CA MET A 209 -19.35 3.64 -8.25
C MET A 209 -20.71 3.53 -7.59
N THR A 210 -21.10 4.54 -6.82
CA THR A 210 -22.40 4.55 -6.15
C THR A 210 -23.08 5.90 -6.30
N THR A 211 -24.41 5.89 -6.30
CA THR A 211 -25.25 7.09 -6.22
C THR A 211 -25.61 7.43 -4.77
N ASP A 212 -25.28 6.56 -3.81
CA ASP A 212 -25.52 6.81 -2.39
C ASP A 212 -24.55 7.87 -1.85
N PRO A 213 -25.04 9.05 -1.42
CA PRO A 213 -24.19 10.12 -0.91
C PRO A 213 -23.43 9.74 0.37
N LEU A 214 -23.89 8.76 1.14
CA LEU A 214 -23.23 8.28 2.37
C LEU A 214 -22.03 7.39 2.07
N LEU A 215 -22.07 6.65 0.97
CA LEU A 215 -20.98 5.74 0.58
C LEU A 215 -19.88 6.42 -0.23
N ARG A 216 -20.15 7.61 -0.79
CA ARG A 216 -19.20 8.35 -1.65
C ARG A 216 -17.82 8.58 -1.02
N ARG A 217 -17.71 8.74 0.30
CA ARG A 217 -16.39 8.93 0.97
C ARG A 217 -15.44 7.75 0.77
N TYR A 218 -16.00 6.55 0.66
CA TYR A 218 -15.25 5.30 0.52
C TYR A 218 -14.85 4.98 -0.94
N GLU A 219 -15.33 5.75 -1.90
CA GLU A 219 -14.92 5.60 -3.30
C GLU A 219 -13.46 6.05 -3.51
N TYR A 220 -12.90 5.67 -4.65
CA TYR A 220 -11.55 6.08 -5.02
C TYR A 220 -11.40 7.61 -5.07
N ASN A 221 -10.37 8.12 -4.40
CA ASN A 221 -9.98 9.53 -4.45
C ASN A 221 -8.91 9.72 -5.54
N PRO A 222 -9.17 10.54 -6.59
CA PRO A 222 -8.19 10.76 -7.66
C PRO A 222 -6.86 11.35 -7.21
N LEU A 223 -6.80 11.99 -6.03
CA LEU A 223 -5.53 12.46 -5.45
C LEU A 223 -4.54 11.30 -5.19
N ARG A 224 -5.00 10.05 -5.12
CA ARG A 224 -4.10 8.87 -5.06
C ARG A 224 -3.31 8.68 -6.37
N GLY A 225 -3.84 9.13 -7.50
CA GLY A 225 -3.21 9.01 -8.81
C GLY A 225 -2.31 10.19 -9.17
N THR A 226 -2.72 11.40 -8.75
CA THR A 226 -2.04 12.69 -8.97
C THR A 226 -2.17 13.54 -7.69
N PRO A 227 -1.24 13.38 -6.73
CA PRO A 227 -1.34 13.96 -5.39
C PRO A 227 -1.09 15.47 -5.32
N LEU A 228 -0.60 16.09 -6.39
CA LEU A 228 -0.35 17.53 -6.48
C LEU A 228 -1.42 18.21 -7.35
N VAL A 229 -1.81 19.42 -6.97
CA VAL A 229 -2.74 20.26 -7.71
C VAL A 229 -2.14 21.62 -8.04
N GLU A 230 -2.39 22.10 -9.25
CA GLU A 230 -2.03 23.44 -9.68
C GLU A 230 -3.19 24.44 -9.55
N GLY A 231 -2.90 25.75 -9.65
CA GLY A 231 -3.91 26.81 -9.65
C GLY A 231 -4.35 27.32 -8.27
N TYR A 232 -3.67 26.91 -7.19
CA TYR A 232 -4.00 27.28 -5.80
C TYR A 232 -2.88 28.05 -5.08
N GLY A 233 -2.41 29.11 -5.74
CA GLY A 233 -1.28 29.95 -5.30
C GLY A 233 0.03 29.59 -6.01
N PRO A 234 1.17 30.08 -5.51
CA PRO A 234 2.47 29.80 -6.11
C PRO A 234 2.87 28.32 -5.97
N GLY A 235 3.51 27.78 -7.01
CA GLY A 235 3.94 26.40 -7.07
C GLY A 235 2.80 25.38 -7.11
N LEU A 236 3.15 24.14 -6.77
CA LEU A 236 2.25 23.00 -6.70
C LEU A 236 1.80 22.77 -5.26
N LEU A 237 0.52 22.53 -5.06
CA LEU A 237 -0.04 22.25 -3.74
C LEU A 237 -0.27 20.75 -3.58
N ALA A 238 0.15 20.17 -2.46
CA ALA A 238 -0.16 18.82 -2.05
C ALA A 238 -1.26 18.86 -0.98
N PRO A 239 -2.55 18.69 -1.33
CA PRO A 239 -3.62 18.78 -0.33
C PRO A 239 -3.45 17.74 0.78
N VAL A 240 -2.94 16.56 0.43
CA VAL A 240 -2.60 15.50 1.38
C VAL A 240 -1.24 14.94 1.04
N SER A 241 -0.21 15.42 1.74
CA SER A 241 1.20 15.04 1.54
C SER A 241 1.44 13.53 1.62
N GLN A 242 0.69 12.82 2.48
CA GLN A 242 0.77 11.38 2.66
C GLN A 242 0.44 10.57 1.40
N LEU A 243 -0.23 11.17 0.40
CA LEU A 243 -0.55 10.48 -0.85
C LEU A 243 0.62 10.47 -1.85
N ILE A 244 1.65 11.30 -1.63
CA ILE A 244 2.80 11.40 -2.55
C ILE A 244 3.61 10.09 -2.59
N PRO A 245 4.06 9.52 -1.46
CA PRO A 245 4.89 8.31 -1.51
C PRO A 245 4.16 7.10 -2.08
N ALA A 246 2.85 6.97 -1.84
CA ALA A 246 2.02 5.90 -2.37
C ALA A 246 1.99 5.86 -3.92
N LYS A 247 2.25 6.99 -4.59
CA LYS A 247 2.37 7.04 -6.05
C LYS A 247 3.65 6.37 -6.58
N ALA A 248 4.67 6.25 -5.74
CA ALA A 248 5.94 5.60 -6.04
C ALA A 248 6.09 4.19 -5.42
N SER A 249 5.07 3.71 -4.71
CA SER A 249 5.04 2.31 -4.25
C SER A 249 4.77 1.34 -5.40
N PRO A 250 5.00 0.03 -5.21
CA PRO A 250 4.58 -1.01 -6.16
C PRO A 250 3.14 -0.86 -6.65
N LEU A 251 2.21 -0.45 -5.77
CA LEU A 251 0.81 -0.19 -6.14
C LEU A 251 0.65 1.00 -7.08
N GLY A 252 1.30 2.12 -6.77
CA GLY A 252 1.26 3.33 -7.60
C GLY A 252 1.84 3.07 -8.99
N ILE A 253 2.94 2.33 -9.04
CA ILE A 253 3.59 1.89 -10.28
C ILE A 253 2.70 0.91 -11.04
N TYR A 254 2.05 -0.05 -10.35
CA TYR A 254 1.10 -0.97 -10.96
C TYR A 254 0.01 -0.24 -11.75
N TYR A 255 -0.66 0.75 -11.14
CA TYR A 255 -1.73 1.45 -11.82
C TYR A 255 -1.23 2.29 -13.00
N THR A 256 -0.03 2.86 -12.86
CA THR A 256 0.63 3.58 -13.96
C THR A 256 0.96 2.62 -15.11
N GLY A 257 1.52 1.45 -14.80
CA GLY A 257 1.88 0.40 -15.76
C GLY A 257 0.67 -0.21 -16.47
N VAL A 258 -0.39 -0.55 -15.74
CA VAL A 258 -1.62 -1.09 -16.34
C VAL A 258 -2.31 -0.09 -17.24
N ALA A 259 -2.32 1.20 -16.90
CA ALA A 259 -2.86 2.24 -17.77
C ALA A 259 -2.11 2.30 -19.12
N ARG A 260 -0.81 1.98 -19.15
CA ARG A 260 0.05 2.04 -20.34
C ARG A 260 0.13 0.73 -21.13
N PHE A 261 0.24 -0.39 -20.44
CA PHE A 261 0.59 -1.71 -21.00
C PHE A 261 -0.50 -2.77 -20.77
N GLY A 262 -1.55 -2.44 -20.01
CA GLY A 262 -2.68 -3.34 -19.76
C GLY A 262 -2.26 -4.60 -19.01
N ASN A 263 -2.87 -5.73 -19.39
CA ASN A 263 -2.71 -7.01 -18.70
C ASN A 263 -1.28 -7.57 -18.76
N ALA A 264 -0.47 -7.19 -19.76
CA ALA A 264 0.92 -7.64 -19.83
C ALA A 264 1.73 -7.17 -18.61
N PHE A 265 1.52 -5.93 -18.16
CA PHE A 265 2.17 -5.41 -16.96
C PHE A 265 1.69 -6.10 -15.69
N ALA A 266 0.38 -6.39 -15.61
CA ALA A 266 -0.16 -7.11 -14.47
C ALA A 266 0.43 -8.53 -14.35
N GLN A 267 0.68 -9.19 -15.47
CA GLN A 267 1.28 -10.53 -15.51
C GLN A 267 2.77 -10.51 -15.15
N ASP A 268 3.54 -9.61 -15.76
CA ASP A 268 4.97 -9.47 -15.45
C ASP A 268 5.19 -9.07 -13.99
N LEU A 269 4.39 -8.14 -13.46
CA LEU A 269 4.48 -7.76 -12.04
C LEU A 269 4.11 -8.93 -11.12
N GLY A 270 3.12 -9.74 -11.51
CA GLY A 270 2.74 -10.92 -10.74
C GLY A 270 3.88 -11.92 -10.60
N ASP A 271 4.59 -12.18 -11.70
CA ASP A 271 5.77 -13.05 -11.72
C ASP A 271 6.93 -12.49 -10.87
N LEU A 272 7.18 -11.17 -10.94
CA LEU A 272 8.16 -10.52 -10.05
C LEU A 272 7.76 -10.58 -8.58
N PHE A 273 6.48 -10.42 -8.28
CA PHE A 273 5.97 -10.45 -6.90
C PHE A 273 6.11 -11.84 -6.28
N GLU A 274 5.82 -12.90 -7.04
CA GLU A 274 6.02 -14.30 -6.63
C GLU A 274 7.49 -14.59 -6.31
N ALA A 275 8.41 -14.19 -7.21
CA ALA A 275 9.84 -14.32 -6.99
C ALA A 275 10.34 -13.47 -5.82
N TYR A 276 9.76 -12.29 -5.60
CA TYR A 276 10.08 -11.41 -4.48
C TYR A 276 9.67 -12.03 -3.14
N VAL A 277 8.51 -12.68 -3.07
CA VAL A 277 8.10 -13.45 -1.89
C VAL A 277 9.11 -14.54 -1.58
N GLY A 278 9.60 -15.27 -2.58
CA GLY A 278 10.67 -16.25 -2.40
C GLY A 278 11.93 -15.67 -1.77
N ARG A 279 12.37 -14.48 -2.23
CA ARG A 279 13.51 -13.76 -1.61
C ARG A 279 13.27 -13.41 -0.15
N GLN A 280 12.05 -13.02 0.21
CA GLN A 280 11.68 -12.73 1.59
C GLN A 280 11.67 -13.99 2.45
N LEU A 281 11.08 -15.08 1.97
CA LEU A 281 11.06 -16.37 2.68
C LEU A 281 12.47 -16.91 2.91
N GLY A 282 13.41 -16.67 1.99
CA GLY A 282 14.81 -17.03 2.13
C GLY A 282 15.56 -16.31 3.27
N LEU A 283 14.95 -15.32 3.93
CA LEU A 283 15.52 -14.68 5.12
C LEU A 283 15.28 -15.47 6.42
N LEU A 284 14.42 -16.49 6.40
CA LEU A 284 14.16 -17.33 7.58
C LEU A 284 15.41 -18.16 7.91
N PRO A 285 16.01 -18.00 9.11
CA PRO A 285 17.34 -18.54 9.42
C PRO A 285 17.39 -20.08 9.48
N ASP A 286 16.30 -20.71 9.92
CA ASP A 286 16.22 -22.16 10.19
C ASP A 286 15.17 -22.84 9.30
N ALA A 287 15.04 -22.38 8.05
CA ALA A 287 14.05 -22.88 7.11
C ALA A 287 14.68 -23.36 5.80
N THR A 288 14.16 -24.47 5.27
CA THR A 288 14.41 -24.87 3.88
C THR A 288 13.27 -24.36 3.02
N VAL A 289 13.58 -23.52 2.02
CA VAL A 289 12.61 -22.95 1.10
C VAL A 289 12.71 -23.68 -0.23
N HIS A 290 11.63 -24.36 -0.62
CA HIS A 290 11.49 -25.02 -1.91
C HIS A 290 10.61 -24.16 -2.83
N PRO A 291 11.00 -23.99 -4.11
CA PRO A 291 10.13 -23.39 -5.10
C PRO A 291 8.98 -24.33 -5.46
N GLU A 292 8.05 -23.82 -6.27
CA GLU A 292 6.95 -24.58 -6.88
C GLU A 292 7.41 -25.94 -7.45
N ILE A 293 6.68 -27.00 -7.08
CA ILE A 293 6.94 -28.37 -7.50
C ILE A 293 5.99 -28.73 -8.64
N VAL A 294 6.56 -29.17 -9.76
CA VAL A 294 5.82 -29.77 -10.88
C VAL A 294 5.56 -31.25 -10.57
N TYR A 295 4.31 -31.70 -10.66
CA TYR A 295 3.94 -33.07 -10.33
C TYR A 295 2.95 -33.71 -11.31
N GLY A 296 2.98 -35.04 -11.34
CA GLY A 296 2.07 -35.86 -12.12
C GLY A 296 2.30 -35.76 -13.63
N ARG A 297 1.58 -36.59 -14.39
CA ARG A 297 1.77 -36.68 -15.86
C ARG A 297 1.31 -35.42 -16.61
N GLY A 298 0.48 -34.59 -15.99
CA GLY A 298 -0.02 -33.35 -16.56
C GLY A 298 0.87 -32.13 -16.32
N ASN A 299 2.01 -32.29 -15.63
CA ASN A 299 2.85 -31.19 -15.15
C ASN A 299 2.02 -30.15 -14.38
N ALA A 300 1.18 -30.63 -13.45
CA ALA A 300 0.44 -29.75 -12.55
C ALA A 300 1.43 -29.07 -11.59
N LEU A 301 1.04 -27.91 -11.10
CA LEU A 301 1.87 -27.07 -10.24
C LEU A 301 1.32 -27.05 -8.82
N SER A 302 2.22 -27.09 -7.83
CA SER A 302 1.89 -26.96 -6.41
C SER A 302 1.55 -25.52 -6.04
N VAL A 303 1.59 -25.19 -4.74
CA VAL A 303 1.75 -23.81 -4.28
C VAL A 303 3.09 -23.22 -4.75
N ASP A 304 3.17 -21.89 -4.80
CA ASP A 304 4.33 -21.15 -5.29
C ASP A 304 5.61 -21.40 -4.46
N TRP A 305 5.48 -21.54 -3.13
CA TRP A 305 6.60 -21.86 -2.24
C TRP A 305 6.22 -22.83 -1.13
N ILE A 306 7.14 -23.73 -0.77
CA ILE A 306 7.02 -24.63 0.38
C ILE A 306 8.17 -24.34 1.33
N VAL A 307 7.87 -23.95 2.57
CA VAL A 307 8.88 -23.66 3.59
C VAL A 307 8.82 -24.72 4.69
N VAL A 308 9.93 -25.37 4.94
CA VAL A 308 10.07 -26.41 5.95
C VAL A 308 10.88 -25.85 7.12
N THR A 309 10.26 -25.72 8.29
CA THR A 309 10.93 -25.41 9.57
C THR A 309 10.87 -26.63 10.50
N GLU A 310 11.58 -26.63 11.63
CA GLU A 310 11.45 -27.72 12.62
C GLU A 310 10.01 -27.92 13.09
N GLU A 311 9.22 -26.85 13.21
CA GLU A 311 7.86 -26.91 13.75
C GLU A 311 6.78 -27.29 12.73
N LEU A 312 6.91 -26.91 11.45
CA LEU A 312 5.85 -27.11 10.47
C LEU A 312 6.32 -27.10 9.00
N VAL A 313 5.42 -27.54 8.12
CA VAL A 313 5.48 -27.29 6.68
C VAL A 313 4.52 -26.14 6.33
N LEU A 314 5.06 -25.04 5.84
CA LEU A 314 4.31 -23.85 5.43
C LEU A 314 4.11 -23.89 3.92
N LEU A 315 2.85 -23.92 3.49
CA LEU A 315 2.47 -23.85 2.08
C LEU A 315 2.11 -22.41 1.74
N VAL A 316 2.92 -21.76 0.91
CA VAL A 316 2.78 -20.34 0.60
C VAL A 316 2.27 -20.17 -0.82
N GLU A 317 1.08 -19.58 -0.95
CA GLU A 317 0.52 -19.14 -2.23
C GLU A 317 0.58 -17.62 -2.32
N VAL A 318 1.05 -17.10 -3.44
CA VAL A 318 1.25 -15.69 -3.71
C VAL A 318 0.17 -15.18 -4.66
N LYS A 319 -0.41 -14.02 -4.32
CA LYS A 319 -1.40 -13.34 -5.16
C LYS A 319 -1.03 -11.87 -5.30
N SER A 320 -0.66 -11.47 -6.52
CA SER A 320 -0.51 -10.06 -6.91
C SER A 320 -1.88 -9.35 -7.09
N VAL A 321 -2.76 -9.53 -6.11
CA VAL A 321 -4.10 -8.96 -6.03
C VAL A 321 -4.16 -7.85 -4.99
N ARG A 322 -5.23 -7.06 -5.06
CA ARG A 322 -5.49 -5.93 -4.17
C ARG A 322 -6.99 -5.74 -4.01
N PRO A 323 -7.45 -5.19 -2.87
CA PRO A 323 -8.87 -4.95 -2.67
C PRO A 323 -9.48 -4.09 -3.78
N THR A 324 -10.47 -4.64 -4.49
CA THR A 324 -11.20 -3.90 -5.51
C THR A 324 -12.07 -2.82 -4.88
N ALA A 325 -12.54 -1.88 -5.68
CA ALA A 325 -13.43 -0.85 -5.18
C ALA A 325 -14.79 -1.43 -4.74
N HIS A 326 -15.26 -2.52 -5.37
CA HIS A 326 -16.42 -3.29 -4.90
C HIS A 326 -16.23 -3.86 -3.50
N LEU A 327 -15.03 -4.38 -3.20
CA LEU A 327 -14.69 -4.90 -1.88
C LEU A 327 -14.61 -3.76 -0.85
N ARG A 328 -13.91 -2.66 -1.17
CA ARG A 328 -13.75 -1.50 -0.29
C ARG A 328 -15.09 -0.80 0.02
N LEU A 329 -16.00 -0.72 -0.95
CA LEU A 329 -17.34 -0.18 -0.74
C LEU A 329 -18.28 -1.15 0.00
N ALA A 330 -17.86 -2.40 0.16
CA ALA A 330 -18.68 -3.51 0.63
C ALA A 330 -20.00 -3.65 -0.17
N SER A 331 -19.89 -3.55 -1.50
CA SER A 331 -21.02 -3.75 -2.42
C SER A 331 -21.53 -5.20 -2.38
N GLU A 332 -22.66 -5.46 -3.02
CA GLU A 332 -23.24 -6.82 -3.12
C GLU A 332 -22.26 -7.84 -3.75
N GLN A 333 -21.41 -7.38 -4.68
CA GLN A 333 -20.42 -8.21 -5.36
C GLN A 333 -19.16 -8.53 -4.52
N ARG A 334 -19.06 -8.02 -3.27
CA ARG A 334 -17.84 -8.16 -2.45
C ARG A 334 -17.44 -9.62 -2.22
N VAL A 335 -18.41 -10.51 -2.02
CA VAL A 335 -18.19 -11.93 -1.73
C VAL A 335 -17.59 -12.62 -2.94
N ASP A 336 -18.19 -12.41 -4.11
CA ASP A 336 -17.73 -12.97 -5.37
C ASP A 336 -16.34 -12.45 -5.73
N GLU A 337 -16.08 -11.17 -5.47
CA GLU A 337 -14.77 -10.55 -5.68
C GLU A 337 -13.68 -11.16 -4.80
N VAL A 338 -13.94 -11.35 -3.49
CA VAL A 338 -12.99 -12.00 -2.58
C VAL A 338 -12.72 -13.45 -2.98
N LYS A 339 -13.77 -14.21 -3.32
CA LYS A 339 -13.63 -15.59 -3.82
C LYS A 339 -12.85 -15.65 -5.13
N ARG A 340 -13.13 -14.74 -6.07
CA ARG A 340 -12.40 -14.64 -7.35
C ARG A 340 -10.91 -14.36 -7.15
N MET A 341 -10.56 -13.53 -6.16
CA MET A 341 -9.18 -13.15 -5.89
C MET A 341 -8.41 -14.22 -5.09
N LEU A 342 -9.03 -14.86 -4.11
CA LEU A 342 -8.34 -15.70 -3.13
C LEU A 342 -8.78 -17.17 -3.15
N GLY A 343 -9.94 -17.51 -3.70
CA GLY A 343 -10.52 -18.85 -3.59
C GLY A 343 -9.61 -19.96 -4.12
N ARG A 344 -9.02 -19.73 -5.31
CA ARG A 344 -8.07 -20.69 -5.90
C ARG A 344 -6.83 -20.93 -5.04
N ALA A 345 -6.39 -19.93 -4.27
CA ALA A 345 -5.25 -20.06 -3.38
C ALA A 345 -5.51 -21.06 -2.25
N TYR A 346 -6.72 -21.01 -1.66
CA TYR A 346 -7.14 -21.99 -0.65
C TYR A 346 -7.15 -23.41 -1.23
N GLU A 347 -7.69 -23.57 -2.44
CA GLU A 347 -7.73 -24.86 -3.13
C GLU A 347 -6.32 -25.39 -3.44
N GLN A 348 -5.39 -24.54 -3.90
CA GLN A 348 -4.00 -24.93 -4.17
C GLN A 348 -3.27 -25.38 -2.91
N ILE A 349 -3.46 -24.67 -1.79
CA ILE A 349 -2.91 -25.05 -0.49
C ILE A 349 -3.44 -26.41 -0.05
N ASP A 350 -4.76 -26.61 -0.08
CA ASP A 350 -5.38 -27.85 0.40
C ASP A 350 -5.01 -29.05 -0.46
N ASN A 351 -4.98 -28.87 -1.79
CA ASN A 351 -4.52 -29.88 -2.74
C ASN A 351 -3.05 -30.24 -2.51
N THR A 352 -2.19 -29.25 -2.29
CA THR A 352 -0.75 -29.50 -2.04
C THR A 352 -0.55 -30.22 -0.71
N ALA A 353 -1.27 -29.84 0.34
CA ALA A 353 -1.25 -30.54 1.63
C ALA A 353 -1.65 -32.02 1.48
N ALA A 354 -2.71 -32.29 0.69
CA ALA A 354 -3.16 -33.65 0.42
C ALA A 354 -2.13 -34.47 -0.37
N LEU A 355 -1.40 -33.86 -1.33
CA LEU A 355 -0.34 -34.53 -2.09
C LEU A 355 0.84 -34.92 -1.21
N ILE A 356 1.24 -34.03 -0.29
CA ILE A 356 2.31 -34.30 0.70
C ILE A 356 1.87 -35.44 1.62
N ALA A 357 0.68 -35.34 2.22
CA ALA A 357 0.15 -36.37 3.11
C ALA A 357 -0.04 -37.74 2.40
N GLY A 358 -0.38 -37.73 1.12
CA GLY A 358 -0.52 -38.92 0.28
C GLY A 358 0.81 -39.55 -0.16
N GLY A 359 1.95 -38.94 0.16
CA GLY A 359 3.27 -39.46 -0.22
C GLY A 359 3.54 -39.38 -1.73
N GLN A 360 3.01 -38.35 -2.41
CA GLN A 360 3.26 -38.14 -3.84
C GLN A 360 4.77 -38.03 -4.10
N LYS A 361 5.27 -38.78 -5.09
CA LYS A 361 6.72 -38.99 -5.32
C LYS A 361 7.51 -37.68 -5.45
N GLU A 362 6.97 -36.70 -6.15
CA GLU A 362 7.61 -35.40 -6.39
C GLU A 362 7.78 -34.57 -5.10
N PHE A 363 7.01 -34.89 -4.05
CA PHE A 363 7.07 -34.25 -2.73
C PHE A 363 7.90 -35.04 -1.71
N ALA A 364 8.64 -36.07 -2.13
CA ALA A 364 9.39 -36.93 -1.20
C ALA A 364 10.44 -36.19 -0.33
N GLY A 365 10.86 -34.98 -0.73
CA GLY A 365 11.75 -34.11 0.05
C GLY A 365 11.05 -33.26 1.11
N VAL A 366 9.71 -33.25 1.14
CA VAL A 366 8.91 -32.48 2.09
C VAL A 366 8.48 -33.41 3.24
N PRO A 367 8.78 -33.08 4.51
CA PRO A 367 8.41 -33.92 5.64
C PRO A 367 6.90 -34.06 5.81
N THR A 368 6.45 -35.25 6.20
CA THR A 368 5.04 -35.57 6.50
C THR A 368 4.79 -35.75 8.01
N ASP A 369 5.80 -35.49 8.84
CA ASP A 369 5.82 -35.78 10.27
C ASP A 369 5.46 -34.57 11.16
N ARG A 370 5.22 -33.41 10.54
CA ARG A 370 4.93 -32.15 11.22
C ARG A 370 3.64 -31.52 10.69
N PRO A 371 2.98 -30.63 11.47
CA PRO A 371 1.80 -29.92 11.04
C PRO A 371 2.01 -29.16 9.73
N VAL A 372 0.93 -29.02 8.95
CA VAL A 372 0.90 -28.21 7.73
C VAL A 372 0.08 -26.95 7.98
N HIS A 373 0.60 -25.80 7.57
CA HIS A 373 -0.09 -24.51 7.64
C HIS A 373 -0.05 -23.81 6.29
N GLY A 374 -1.16 -23.22 5.86
CA GLY A 374 -1.25 -22.43 4.64
C GLY A 374 -1.05 -20.94 4.89
N LEU A 375 -0.31 -20.28 4.00
CA LEU A 375 -0.13 -18.83 3.99
C LEU A 375 -0.46 -18.29 2.59
N ILE A 376 -1.43 -17.38 2.50
CA ILE A 376 -1.72 -16.66 1.27
C ILE A 376 -1.13 -15.26 1.39
N VAL A 377 -0.12 -14.95 0.58
CA VAL A 377 0.55 -13.64 0.58
C VAL A 377 -0.02 -12.77 -0.52
N THR A 378 -0.54 -11.61 -0.13
CA THR A 378 -1.15 -10.64 -1.05
C THR A 378 -0.26 -9.39 -1.20
N MET A 379 -0.23 -8.81 -2.40
CA MET A 379 0.59 -7.61 -2.65
C MET A 379 0.08 -6.40 -1.86
N GLU A 380 -1.24 -6.28 -1.68
CA GLU A 380 -1.87 -5.22 -0.89
C GLU A 380 -2.68 -5.81 0.26
N PRO A 381 -2.81 -5.10 1.39
CA PRO A 381 -3.47 -5.64 2.58
C PRO A 381 -4.97 -5.85 2.39
N PHE A 382 -5.43 -7.04 2.78
CA PHE A 382 -6.83 -7.38 2.99
C PHE A 382 -7.14 -7.37 4.48
N HIS A 383 -7.17 -6.18 5.09
CA HIS A 383 -7.10 -5.97 6.54
C HIS A 383 -8.03 -6.81 7.42
N ILE A 384 -9.21 -7.21 6.93
CA ILE A 384 -10.21 -7.95 7.70
C ILE A 384 -10.53 -9.33 7.13
N VAL A 385 -9.75 -9.83 6.18
CA VAL A 385 -10.06 -11.11 5.49
C VAL A 385 -10.04 -12.32 6.42
N ASN A 386 -9.19 -12.29 7.44
CA ASN A 386 -9.12 -13.34 8.46
C ASN A 386 -10.25 -13.21 9.51
N ALA A 387 -10.94 -12.06 9.57
CA ALA A 387 -11.93 -11.79 10.61
C ALA A 387 -13.14 -12.72 10.50
N PRO A 388 -13.86 -12.99 11.61
CA PRO A 388 -14.99 -13.92 11.61
C PRO A 388 -16.12 -13.53 10.65
N VAL A 389 -16.22 -12.24 10.32
CA VAL A 389 -17.21 -11.68 9.39
C VAL A 389 -16.87 -11.91 7.92
N GLN A 390 -15.62 -12.28 7.58
CA GLN A 390 -15.18 -12.54 6.21
C GLN A 390 -14.77 -14.00 6.00
N ARG A 391 -14.14 -14.63 7.00
CA ARG A 391 -13.61 -16.00 6.88
C ARG A 391 -14.64 -17.05 6.41
N PRO A 392 -15.93 -17.02 6.83
CA PRO A 392 -16.95 -17.95 6.35
C PRO A 392 -17.29 -17.81 4.86
N GLN A 393 -16.92 -16.70 4.24
CA GLN A 393 -17.13 -16.45 2.80
C GLN A 393 -16.03 -17.07 1.93
N LEU A 394 -14.94 -17.55 2.53
CA LEU A 394 -13.80 -18.16 1.87
C LEU A 394 -13.92 -19.70 1.89
N PRO A 395 -13.26 -20.42 0.97
CA PRO A 395 -13.27 -21.87 0.97
C PRO A 395 -12.84 -22.47 2.32
N ALA A 396 -13.48 -23.58 2.67
CA ALA A 396 -13.03 -24.43 3.77
C ALA A 396 -11.80 -25.23 3.32
N THR A 397 -10.89 -25.48 4.24
CA THR A 397 -9.65 -26.23 4.01
C THR A 397 -9.42 -27.20 5.15
N THR A 398 -8.74 -28.30 4.86
CA THR A 398 -8.35 -29.32 5.84
C THR A 398 -7.19 -28.85 6.72
N VAL A 399 -6.35 -27.95 6.20
CA VAL A 399 -5.28 -27.28 6.94
C VAL A 399 -5.67 -25.85 7.33
N PRO A 400 -5.16 -25.30 8.45
CA PRO A 400 -5.32 -23.89 8.77
C PRO A 400 -4.69 -23.01 7.69
N VAL A 401 -5.37 -21.92 7.29
CA VAL A 401 -4.86 -20.98 6.28
C VAL A 401 -4.96 -19.56 6.82
N THR A 402 -3.87 -18.81 6.73
CA THR A 402 -3.79 -17.39 7.06
C THR A 402 -3.56 -16.58 5.80
N VAL A 403 -4.30 -15.49 5.61
CA VAL A 403 -4.00 -14.52 4.56
C VAL A 403 -3.21 -13.38 5.18
N CYS A 404 -2.12 -12.95 4.56
CA CYS A 404 -1.35 -11.78 4.98
C CYS A 404 -0.97 -10.90 3.79
N SER A 405 -0.64 -9.65 4.08
CA SER A 405 0.00 -8.72 3.15
C SER A 405 1.50 -8.99 3.03
N ILE A 406 2.11 -8.51 1.94
CA ILE A 406 3.57 -8.54 1.80
C ILE A 406 4.28 -7.81 2.96
N SER A 407 3.73 -6.69 3.44
CA SER A 407 4.27 -5.97 4.60
C SER A 407 4.31 -6.83 5.87
N GLU A 408 3.31 -7.70 6.07
CA GLU A 408 3.28 -8.62 7.20
C GLU A 408 4.28 -9.76 7.03
N LEU A 409 4.46 -10.29 5.81
CA LEU A 409 5.51 -11.27 5.51
C LEU A 409 6.90 -10.68 5.77
N GLU A 410 7.18 -9.49 5.25
CA GLU A 410 8.44 -8.77 5.43
C GLU A 410 8.79 -8.53 6.90
N ASN A 411 7.77 -8.35 7.75
CA ASN A 411 7.94 -8.25 9.18
C ASN A 411 8.18 -9.64 9.83
N MET A 412 7.38 -10.63 9.44
CA MET A 412 7.46 -12.00 9.97
C MET A 412 8.84 -12.62 9.78
N VAL A 413 9.45 -12.47 8.60
CA VAL A 413 10.76 -13.06 8.28
C VAL A 413 11.93 -12.39 9.00
N THR A 414 11.68 -11.34 9.79
CA THR A 414 12.72 -10.64 10.58
C THR A 414 12.69 -10.99 12.06
N ILE A 415 11.74 -11.81 12.52
CA ILE A 415 11.67 -12.20 13.93
C ILE A 415 12.89 -13.03 14.31
N THR A 416 13.54 -12.68 15.42
CA THR A 416 14.78 -13.35 15.87
C THR A 416 14.68 -14.03 17.23
N ASP A 417 13.63 -13.75 18.00
CA ASP A 417 13.49 -14.27 19.37
C ASP A 417 12.49 -15.43 19.49
N ALA A 418 11.85 -15.83 18.40
CA ALA A 418 10.96 -16.98 18.34
C ALA A 418 10.96 -17.64 16.94
N PRO A 419 10.84 -18.98 16.84
CA PRO A 419 10.64 -19.64 15.56
C PRO A 419 9.28 -19.24 14.95
N VAL A 420 9.31 -18.77 13.70
CA VAL A 420 8.09 -18.35 12.97
C VAL A 420 7.07 -19.49 12.88
N GLY A 421 7.54 -20.72 12.70
CA GLY A 421 6.65 -21.89 12.66
C GLY A 421 5.81 -22.01 13.94
N ARG A 422 6.45 -21.87 15.11
CA ARG A 422 5.75 -21.90 16.40
C ARG A 422 4.68 -20.80 16.49
N LEU A 423 5.02 -19.57 16.11
CA LEU A 423 4.09 -18.44 16.17
C LEU A 423 2.84 -18.66 15.32
N LEU A 424 3.01 -19.23 14.12
CA LEU A 424 1.90 -19.54 13.23
C LEU A 424 0.99 -20.64 13.80
N LEU A 425 1.56 -21.68 14.40
CA LEU A 425 0.79 -22.75 15.05
C LEU A 425 0.06 -22.26 16.29
N GLU A 426 0.71 -21.49 17.15
CA GLU A 426 0.09 -20.89 18.35
C GLU A 426 -1.07 -19.97 17.96
N ARG A 427 -0.87 -19.14 16.92
CA ARG A 427 -1.93 -18.30 16.38
C ARG A 427 -3.09 -19.14 15.81
N ALA A 428 -2.80 -20.20 15.07
CA ALA A 428 -3.81 -21.08 14.47
C ALA A 428 -4.63 -21.84 15.53
N ALA A 429 -3.99 -22.24 16.64
CA ALA A 429 -4.62 -22.94 17.74
C ALA A 429 -5.52 -22.04 18.60
N ASP A 430 -5.34 -20.72 18.55
CA ASP A 430 -6.17 -19.74 19.28
C ASP A 430 -7.39 -19.31 18.43
N PRO A 431 -8.63 -19.65 18.83
CA PRO A 431 -9.84 -19.33 18.06
C PRO A 431 -10.09 -17.83 17.88
N GLN A 432 -9.51 -16.98 18.73
CA GLN A 432 -9.64 -15.53 18.65
C GLN A 432 -8.49 -14.95 17.80
N ARG A 433 -7.23 -15.26 18.13
CA ARG A 433 -6.06 -14.71 17.42
C ARG A 433 -5.94 -15.19 15.97
N SER A 434 -6.42 -16.39 15.66
CA SER A 434 -6.50 -16.89 14.28
C SER A 434 -7.35 -16.02 13.36
N THR A 435 -8.19 -15.15 13.93
CA THR A 435 -9.09 -14.26 13.18
C THR A 435 -8.51 -12.85 12.96
N TYR A 436 -7.38 -12.54 13.59
CA TYR A 436 -6.75 -11.21 13.48
C TYR A 436 -5.80 -11.13 12.29
N ALA A 437 -5.39 -9.91 11.92
CA ALA A 437 -4.27 -9.72 11.01
C ALA A 437 -3.03 -10.44 11.54
N LEU A 438 -2.16 -10.92 10.66
CA LEU A 438 -0.94 -11.64 11.07
C LEU A 438 -0.06 -10.72 11.93
N ARG A 439 -0.01 -9.42 11.62
CA ARG A 439 0.72 -8.39 12.38
C ARG A 439 0.53 -8.47 13.88
N GLU A 440 -0.67 -8.79 14.37
CA GLU A 440 -0.95 -8.85 15.82
C GLU A 440 -0.13 -9.94 16.52
N ALA A 441 0.14 -11.06 15.84
CA ALA A 441 0.99 -12.13 16.35
C ALA A 441 2.49 -11.81 16.24
N LEU A 442 2.87 -10.78 15.48
CA LEU A 442 4.26 -10.34 15.32
C LEU A 442 4.60 -9.22 16.32
N SER A 443 3.59 -8.55 16.89
CA SER A 443 3.78 -7.44 17.82
C SER A 443 4.43 -7.92 19.13
N GLY A 444 5.43 -7.17 19.60
CA GLY A 444 6.14 -7.48 20.84
C GLY A 444 7.35 -8.42 20.67
N HIS A 445 7.63 -8.89 19.45
CA HIS A 445 8.82 -9.66 19.13
C HIS A 445 10.03 -8.78 18.81
N THR A 446 11.21 -9.35 18.95
CA THR A 446 12.48 -8.77 18.52
C THR A 446 12.68 -8.99 17.03
N HIS A 447 13.04 -7.92 16.33
CA HIS A 447 13.22 -7.92 14.88
C HIS A 447 14.66 -7.58 14.49
N ALA A 448 15.22 -8.35 13.57
CA ALA A 448 16.37 -7.96 12.76
C ALA A 448 15.96 -6.95 11.68
N ARG A 449 16.94 -6.39 10.97
CA ARG A 449 16.67 -5.61 9.76
C ARG A 449 16.33 -6.55 8.60
N ASN A 450 15.40 -6.14 7.74
CA ASN A 450 15.08 -6.88 6.54
C ASN A 450 16.13 -6.60 5.45
N ALA A 451 17.06 -7.54 5.24
CA ALA A 451 18.18 -7.35 4.31
C ALA A 451 17.76 -7.10 2.85
N VAL A 452 16.61 -7.63 2.42
CA VAL A 452 16.08 -7.40 1.06
C VAL A 452 15.59 -5.97 0.90
N LEU A 453 14.84 -5.45 1.88
CA LEU A 453 14.40 -4.06 1.89
C LEU A 453 15.58 -3.09 2.09
N ASP A 454 16.54 -3.44 2.94
CA ASP A 454 17.76 -2.65 3.12
C ASP A 454 18.54 -2.52 1.81
N ALA A 455 18.75 -3.63 1.07
CA ALA A 455 19.38 -3.59 -0.24
C ALA A 455 18.56 -2.76 -1.25
N GLY A 456 17.23 -2.82 -1.20
CA GLY A 456 16.34 -1.96 -1.96
C GLY A 456 16.59 -0.49 -1.68
N TRP A 457 16.58 -0.10 -0.41
CA TRP A 457 16.80 1.27 0.03
C TRP A 457 18.21 1.80 -0.28
N ASP A 458 19.23 0.97 -0.04
CA ASP A 458 20.63 1.33 -0.26
C ASP A 458 20.98 1.42 -1.75
N SER A 459 20.16 0.87 -2.65
CA SER A 459 20.34 1.05 -4.10
C SER A 459 20.01 2.45 -4.60
N TYR A 460 19.38 3.29 -3.78
CA TYR A 460 19.07 4.67 -4.15
C TYR A 460 20.28 5.60 -3.95
N PRO A 461 20.68 6.40 -4.96
CA PRO A 461 21.94 7.15 -4.94
C PRO A 461 22.00 8.19 -3.81
N TRP A 462 20.87 8.77 -3.42
CA TRP A 462 20.80 9.76 -2.35
C TRP A 462 20.99 9.17 -0.94
N ARG A 463 20.94 7.84 -0.76
CA ARG A 463 21.23 7.21 0.53
C ARG A 463 22.69 7.41 0.93
N HIS A 464 23.61 7.25 -0.02
CA HIS A 464 25.04 7.41 0.23
C HIS A 464 25.48 8.87 0.34
N ALA A 465 24.74 9.78 -0.29
CA ALA A 465 24.99 11.22 -0.18
C ALA A 465 24.88 11.76 1.27
N ALA A 466 24.12 11.08 2.14
CA ALA A 466 23.97 11.45 3.56
C ALA A 466 25.10 10.95 4.47
N ALA A 467 25.81 9.88 4.10
CA ALA A 467 26.83 9.25 4.96
C ALA A 467 28.18 9.98 4.96
N GLY A 468 28.41 10.90 4.03
CA GLY A 468 29.66 11.65 3.87
C GLY A 468 29.82 12.89 4.76
N GLN A 469 28.92 13.16 5.71
CA GLN A 469 29.00 14.36 6.55
C GLN A 469 28.98 14.06 8.06
N VAL A 470 30.07 14.49 8.72
CA VAL A 470 30.09 14.87 10.14
C VAL A 470 29.01 15.94 10.35
N PRO A 471 28.17 15.85 11.40
CA PRO A 471 27.11 16.83 11.62
C PRO A 471 27.71 18.24 11.79
N SER A 472 27.48 19.10 10.80
CA SER A 472 27.62 20.54 11.00
C SER A 472 26.53 20.97 11.97
N GLY A 473 26.92 21.65 13.04
CA GLY A 473 26.05 22.05 14.16
C GLY A 473 24.79 22.82 13.76
N PRO A 474 23.87 23.05 14.72
CA PRO A 474 22.53 23.54 14.43
C PRO A 474 22.58 24.90 13.72
N ALA A 475 22.06 24.93 12.49
CA ALA A 475 21.75 26.17 11.82
C ALA A 475 20.63 26.85 12.63
N GLY A 476 20.96 27.98 13.23
CA GLY A 476 20.09 28.73 14.11
C GLY A 476 18.79 29.18 13.43
N ALA A 477 17.76 29.29 14.26
CA ALA A 477 16.50 29.92 13.95
C ALA A 477 16.71 31.35 13.44
N ALA A 478 16.35 31.59 12.18
CA ALA A 478 16.01 32.91 11.66
C ALA A 478 15.19 32.74 10.36
N LEU A 479 13.87 32.66 10.50
CA LEU A 479 12.86 33.47 9.81
C LEU A 479 11.45 32.99 10.17
#